data_AF-B8C383-F1
#
_entry.id   AF-B8C383-F1
#
_cell.length_a   1.000
_cell.length_b   1.000
_cell.length_c   1.000
_cell.angle_alpha   90.00
_cell.angle_beta   90.00
_cell.angle_gamma   90.00
#
_symmetry.space_group_name_H-M   'P 1'
#
loop_
_entity.id
_entity.type
_entity.pdbx_description
1 polymer ?
#
loop_
_entity_poly.entity_id
_entity_poly.type
_entity_poly.pdbx_seq_one_letter_code
_entity_poly.pdbx_strand_id
1 'polypeptide(L)'
;MSSPSPIAIVNDARFKLARTLLNSEDDDGPESAIKIFATLHELCVQKHGEKSLDATLCQYEYGNALFRAVVRNTPLEEEKGGGHDDGDKKPAAKPASASTNKQREVMDAAVEKRSHVTDDTNGTSNKRAKVNTEISEDKATLKADTKQSAGTQQDNHSDNSIDEDIHLGLEMMTVAFNTFYEHAEDIIEHESKQNMNNEQKYFALSQLPRILTCIGDIHSFLGQHGDAAESYSRALPYREEAWKQMKERHGSKSGDGKGKTGSFSVEQLQCQRRLIELCALLTEELLACPDGEDVVCQGDDEEEIKVLVKAKDRMSFAQSWYEMAREELDDISTSWMCLCARVLFCCVLSDMPLLLLNSNQSIAWVK
;
A
#
# COMPACT_ATOMS: atom_id res chain seq x y z
N MET A 1 -4.75 -23.78 26.27
CA MET A 1 -5.66 -24.11 25.15
C MET A 1 -5.78 -22.86 24.32
N SER A 2 -5.19 -22.81 23.12
CA SER A 2 -5.34 -21.66 22.23
C SER A 2 -6.80 -21.55 21.83
N SER A 3 -7.39 -20.35 21.94
CA SER A 3 -8.68 -20.06 21.34
C SER A 3 -8.63 -20.41 19.84
N PRO A 4 -9.66 -21.04 19.28
CA PRO A 4 -9.72 -21.29 17.85
C PRO A 4 -9.62 -19.95 17.12
N SER A 5 -8.72 -19.86 16.14
CA SER A 5 -8.56 -18.68 15.28
C SER A 5 -9.94 -18.26 14.76
N PRO A 6 -10.26 -16.95 14.74
CA PRO A 6 -11.57 -16.46 14.29
C PRO A 6 -11.87 -16.86 12.83
N ILE A 7 -10.82 -17.23 12.08
CA ILE A 7 -10.83 -17.64 10.69
C ILE A 7 -9.95 -18.88 10.54
N ALA A 8 -10.52 -19.96 10.02
CA ALA A 8 -9.87 -21.25 9.91
C ALA A 8 -8.88 -21.28 8.74
N ILE A 9 -9.19 -20.58 7.64
CA ILE A 9 -8.44 -20.66 6.39
C ILE A 9 -7.01 -20.12 6.52
N VAL A 10 -6.77 -19.14 7.39
CA VAL A 10 -5.42 -18.59 7.67
C VAL A 10 -4.45 -19.68 8.16
N ASN A 11 -4.98 -20.75 8.77
CA ASN A 11 -4.18 -21.87 9.24
C ASN A 11 -4.03 -23.01 8.23
N ASP A 12 -4.78 -23.00 7.12
CA ASP A 12 -4.69 -24.00 6.06
C ASP A 12 -3.29 -23.94 5.40
N ALA A 13 -2.66 -25.10 5.24
CA ALA A 13 -1.33 -25.22 4.68
C ALA A 13 -1.27 -24.71 3.23
N ARG A 14 -2.34 -24.92 2.45
CA ARG A 14 -2.45 -24.47 1.06
C ARG A 14 -2.54 -22.95 0.98
N PHE A 15 -3.29 -22.34 1.90
CA PHE A 15 -3.41 -20.89 1.99
C PHE A 15 -2.05 -20.24 2.31
N LYS A 16 -1.32 -20.80 3.28
CA LYS A 16 0.05 -20.35 3.62
C LYS A 16 1.03 -20.54 2.46
N LEU A 17 0.96 -21.67 1.76
CA LEU A 17 1.76 -21.94 0.58
C LEU A 17 1.49 -20.91 -0.52
N ALA A 18 0.23 -20.67 -0.85
CA ALA A 18 -0.15 -19.69 -1.88
C ALA A 18 0.32 -18.27 -1.52
N ARG A 19 0.22 -17.85 -0.25
CA ARG A 19 0.79 -16.57 0.21
C ARG A 19 2.31 -16.51 0.11
N THR A 20 2.99 -17.64 0.25
CA THR A 20 4.45 -17.70 0.08
C THR A 20 4.82 -17.56 -1.40
N LEU A 21 4.08 -18.23 -2.29
CA LEU A 21 4.24 -18.14 -3.73
C LEU A 21 3.96 -16.74 -4.28
N LEU A 22 3.01 -16.00 -3.71
CA LEU A 22 2.81 -14.58 -4.09
C LEU A 22 4.01 -13.67 -3.83
N ASN A 23 4.88 -14.06 -2.90
CA ASN A 23 6.06 -13.30 -2.52
C ASN A 23 7.36 -13.94 -3.04
N SER A 24 7.28 -15.06 -3.76
CA SER A 24 8.48 -15.68 -4.34
C SER A 24 8.99 -14.85 -5.51
N GLU A 25 10.31 -14.80 -5.66
CA GLU A 25 10.97 -14.18 -6.82
C GLU A 25 10.81 -15.02 -8.09
N ASP A 26 10.36 -16.27 -7.97
CA ASP A 26 10.07 -17.14 -9.11
C ASP A 26 8.97 -16.54 -10.00
N ASP A 27 9.21 -16.54 -11.31
CA ASP A 27 8.31 -15.98 -12.33
C ASP A 27 6.91 -16.62 -12.26
N ASP A 28 6.82 -17.94 -12.05
CA ASP A 28 5.56 -18.71 -12.01
C ASP A 28 4.83 -18.69 -10.63
N GLY A 29 5.33 -17.90 -9.68
CA GLY A 29 4.81 -17.86 -8.31
C GLY A 29 3.34 -17.44 -8.23
N PRO A 30 2.97 -16.26 -8.77
CA PRO A 30 1.60 -15.76 -8.77
C PRO A 30 0.61 -16.67 -9.51
N GLU A 31 1.00 -17.23 -10.66
CA GLU A 31 0.20 -18.14 -11.48
C GLU A 31 -0.14 -19.43 -10.73
N SER A 32 0.83 -19.92 -9.96
CA SER A 32 0.62 -21.07 -9.07
C SER A 32 -0.29 -20.71 -7.89
N ALA A 33 -0.16 -19.50 -7.34
CA ALA A 33 -1.01 -19.01 -6.26
C ALA A 33 -2.47 -18.81 -6.70
N ILE A 34 -2.71 -18.29 -7.92
CA ILE A 34 -4.04 -18.11 -8.54
C ILE A 34 -4.83 -19.41 -8.47
N LYS A 35 -4.25 -20.52 -8.96
CA LYS A 35 -4.91 -21.85 -8.97
C LYS A 35 -5.27 -22.33 -7.57
N ILE A 36 -4.38 -22.10 -6.59
CA ILE A 36 -4.62 -22.50 -5.20
C ILE A 36 -5.73 -21.64 -4.58
N PHE A 37 -5.68 -20.32 -4.72
CA PHE A 37 -6.69 -19.43 -4.15
C PHE A 37 -8.07 -19.61 -4.78
N ALA A 38 -8.16 -19.80 -6.10
CA ALA A 38 -9.42 -20.14 -6.77
C ALA A 38 -10.06 -21.41 -6.18
N THR A 39 -9.26 -22.49 -6.06
CA THR A 39 -9.72 -23.75 -5.48
C THR A 39 -10.15 -23.60 -4.02
N LEU A 40 -9.37 -22.84 -3.23
CA LEU A 40 -9.70 -22.59 -1.82
C LEU A 40 -10.95 -21.74 -1.67
N HIS A 41 -11.15 -20.76 -2.54
CA HIS A 41 -12.34 -19.93 -2.57
C HIS A 41 -13.59 -20.79 -2.79
N GLU A 42 -13.62 -21.60 -3.85
CA GLU A 42 -14.74 -22.50 -4.14
C GLU A 42 -15.05 -23.45 -2.97
N LEU A 43 -14.01 -24.05 -2.37
CA LEU A 43 -14.16 -24.93 -1.20
C LEU A 43 -14.72 -24.19 0.02
N CYS A 44 -14.26 -22.96 0.29
CA CYS A 44 -14.78 -22.15 1.39
C CYS A 44 -16.24 -21.74 1.13
N VAL A 45 -16.58 -21.33 -0.09
CA VAL A 45 -17.97 -21.00 -0.48
C VAL A 45 -18.88 -22.21 -0.25
N GLN A 46 -18.49 -23.40 -0.71
CA GLN A 46 -19.28 -24.62 -0.55
C GLN A 46 -19.49 -25.01 0.92
N LYS A 47 -18.46 -24.82 1.77
CA LYS A 47 -18.47 -25.31 3.15
C LYS A 47 -19.03 -24.30 4.15
N HIS A 48 -18.73 -23.02 3.96
CA HIS A 48 -18.98 -21.95 4.92
C HIS A 48 -19.96 -20.90 4.40
N GLY A 49 -20.29 -20.92 3.10
CA GLY A 49 -21.12 -19.93 2.43
C GLY A 49 -20.29 -18.80 1.82
N GLU A 50 -20.86 -18.15 0.82
CA GLU A 50 -20.23 -17.09 0.03
C GLU A 50 -19.83 -15.88 0.88
N LYS A 51 -20.71 -15.45 1.80
CA LYS A 51 -20.47 -14.32 2.71
C LYS A 51 -19.60 -14.67 3.94
N SER A 52 -18.97 -15.84 3.99
CA SER A 52 -18.14 -16.21 5.14
C SER A 52 -16.77 -15.54 5.09
N LEU A 53 -16.22 -15.13 6.24
CA LEU A 53 -14.89 -14.50 6.32
C LEU A 53 -13.77 -15.38 5.71
N ASP A 54 -13.89 -16.72 5.79
CA ASP A 54 -12.96 -17.65 5.15
C ASP A 54 -13.04 -17.57 3.61
N ALA A 55 -14.25 -17.51 3.04
CA ALA A 55 -14.45 -17.36 1.59
C ALA A 55 -14.01 -15.97 1.12
N THR A 56 -14.44 -14.91 1.81
CA THR A 56 -14.08 -13.52 1.51
C THR A 56 -12.56 -13.30 1.51
N LEU A 57 -11.84 -13.89 2.47
CA LEU A 57 -10.38 -13.79 2.49
C LEU A 57 -9.73 -14.48 1.29
N CYS A 58 -10.21 -15.67 0.91
CA CYS A 58 -9.73 -16.35 -0.31
C CYS A 58 -10.06 -15.54 -1.57
N GLN A 59 -11.24 -14.93 -1.64
CA GLN A 59 -11.66 -14.08 -2.75
C GLN A 59 -10.72 -12.89 -2.94
N TYR A 60 -10.40 -12.18 -1.85
CA TYR A 60 -9.43 -11.09 -1.88
C TYR A 60 -8.03 -11.56 -2.31
N GLU A 61 -7.51 -12.65 -1.72
CA GLU A 61 -6.17 -13.13 -2.07
C GLU A 61 -6.10 -13.67 -3.50
N TYR A 62 -7.22 -14.19 -4.04
CA TYR A 62 -7.35 -14.57 -5.45
C TYR A 62 -7.24 -13.35 -6.36
N GLY A 63 -8.00 -12.28 -6.09
CA GLY A 63 -7.90 -11.03 -6.85
C GLY A 63 -6.50 -10.41 -6.78
N ASN A 64 -5.85 -10.45 -5.62
CA ASN A 64 -4.47 -9.97 -5.43
C ASN A 64 -3.45 -10.83 -6.19
N ALA A 65 -3.72 -12.14 -6.32
CA ALA A 65 -2.88 -13.03 -7.12
C ALA A 65 -2.97 -12.72 -8.62
N LEU A 66 -4.18 -12.47 -9.13
CA LEU A 66 -4.40 -12.04 -10.52
C LEU A 66 -3.64 -10.74 -10.82
N PHE A 67 -3.83 -9.72 -9.98
CA PHE A 67 -3.14 -8.44 -10.14
C PHE A 67 -1.61 -8.60 -10.13
N ARG A 68 -1.05 -9.37 -9.19
CA ARG A 68 0.40 -9.58 -9.11
C ARG A 68 0.97 -10.35 -10.30
N ALA A 69 0.22 -11.29 -10.86
CA ALA A 69 0.63 -11.97 -12.09
C ALA A 69 0.68 -10.98 -13.26
N VAL A 70 -0.35 -10.14 -13.41
CA VAL A 70 -0.40 -9.11 -14.46
C VAL A 70 0.75 -8.11 -14.35
N VAL A 71 0.99 -7.56 -13.15
CA VAL A 71 2.09 -6.59 -12.93
C VAL A 71 3.45 -7.17 -13.30
N ARG A 72 3.68 -8.47 -13.02
CA ARG A 72 4.94 -9.13 -13.40
C ARG A 72 5.06 -9.41 -14.90
N ASN A 73 3.95 -9.75 -15.55
CA ASN A 73 3.93 -10.07 -16.96
C ASN A 73 3.95 -8.83 -17.87
N THR A 74 3.64 -7.65 -17.32
CA THR A 74 3.73 -6.39 -18.05
C THR A 74 5.21 -6.03 -18.21
N PRO A 75 5.76 -6.08 -19.44
CA PRO A 75 7.14 -5.70 -19.65
C PRO A 75 7.30 -4.25 -19.22
N LEU A 76 8.23 -3.99 -18.30
CA LEU A 76 8.71 -2.63 -18.07
C LEU A 76 9.22 -2.16 -19.42
N GLU A 77 8.48 -1.30 -20.10
CA GLU A 77 9.01 -0.62 -21.28
C GLU A 77 10.19 0.21 -20.79
N GLU A 78 11.39 -0.39 -20.84
CA GLU A 78 12.63 0.34 -20.68
C GLU A 78 12.53 1.49 -21.67
N GLU A 79 12.42 2.72 -21.15
CA GLU A 79 12.43 3.94 -21.96
C GLU A 79 13.52 3.76 -23.01
N LYS A 80 13.08 3.54 -24.26
CA LYS A 80 13.99 3.50 -25.40
C LYS A 80 14.61 4.87 -25.46
N GLY A 81 15.77 5.01 -24.81
CA GLY A 81 16.57 6.21 -24.83
C GLY A 81 16.67 6.65 -26.28
N GLY A 82 16.12 7.84 -26.55
CA GLY A 82 16.15 8.49 -27.84
C GLY A 82 17.59 8.73 -28.25
N GLY A 83 18.21 7.72 -28.85
CA GLY A 83 19.48 7.82 -29.55
C GLY A 83 19.22 8.47 -30.90
N HIS A 84 19.23 9.80 -30.92
CA HIS A 84 19.47 10.55 -32.15
C HIS A 84 20.95 10.35 -32.49
N ASP A 85 21.27 9.38 -33.35
CA ASP A 85 22.62 9.18 -33.88
C ASP A 85 22.61 9.36 -35.40
N ASP A 86 22.83 10.60 -35.83
CA ASP A 86 23.29 10.93 -37.17
C ASP A 86 24.80 10.63 -37.23
N GLY A 87 25.21 9.63 -38.02
CA GLY A 87 26.58 9.61 -38.55
C GLY A 87 27.24 8.25 -38.77
N ASP A 88 27.28 7.85 -40.04
CA ASP A 88 28.20 6.89 -40.65
C ASP A 88 29.56 6.67 -39.93
N LYS A 89 29.83 5.40 -39.53
CA LYS A 89 31.09 4.66 -39.85
C LYS A 89 31.05 3.18 -39.41
N LYS A 90 31.59 2.34 -40.33
CA LYS A 90 31.68 0.87 -40.37
C LYS A 90 32.40 0.17 -39.18
N PRO A 91 32.29 -1.18 -39.06
CA PRO A 91 32.36 -1.93 -37.81
C PRO A 91 33.76 -2.48 -37.46
N ALA A 92 34.02 -2.65 -36.16
CA ALA A 92 34.98 -3.61 -35.63
C ALA A 92 34.55 -4.08 -34.23
N ALA A 93 34.99 -5.28 -33.87
CA ALA A 93 34.40 -6.19 -32.88
C ALA A 93 34.65 -5.87 -31.38
N LYS A 94 33.85 -6.58 -30.55
CA LYS A 94 33.88 -6.83 -29.08
C LYS A 94 33.24 -5.76 -28.17
N PRO A 95 32.45 -6.17 -27.16
CA PRO A 95 32.99 -6.60 -25.83
C PRO A 95 32.19 -7.77 -25.19
N ALA A 96 32.65 -8.58 -24.23
CA ALA A 96 33.16 -8.34 -22.88
C ALA A 96 32.15 -7.64 -21.94
N SER A 97 31.68 -8.42 -20.97
CA SER A 97 30.79 -8.11 -19.85
C SER A 97 31.23 -6.89 -19.01
N ALA A 98 30.28 -5.99 -18.75
CA ALA A 98 30.02 -5.29 -17.48
C ALA A 98 29.24 -4.00 -17.78
N SER A 99 28.00 -3.92 -17.31
CA SER A 99 27.14 -2.73 -17.32
C SER A 99 26.34 -2.74 -16.02
N THR A 100 25.91 -1.63 -15.43
CA THR A 100 26.48 -0.29 -15.30
C THR A 100 25.78 0.31 -14.08
N ASN A 101 26.55 0.81 -13.12
CA ASN A 101 26.05 1.51 -11.94
C ASN A 101 25.98 3.00 -12.30
N LYS A 102 24.84 3.51 -12.78
CA LYS A 102 24.70 4.90 -13.28
C LYS A 102 23.49 5.70 -12.80
N GLN A 103 22.72 5.21 -11.82
CA GLN A 103 21.69 6.02 -11.16
C GLN A 103 22.17 6.69 -9.85
N ARG A 104 23.42 6.48 -9.43
CA ARG A 104 23.91 6.96 -8.13
C ARG A 104 24.50 8.38 -8.14
N GLU A 105 24.66 9.02 -9.30
CA GLU A 105 25.39 10.30 -9.40
C GLU A 105 24.50 11.54 -9.46
N VAL A 106 23.17 11.40 -9.54
CA VAL A 106 22.26 12.55 -9.68
C VAL A 106 21.66 13.01 -8.33
N MET A 107 21.71 12.19 -7.28
CA MET A 107 21.18 12.56 -5.95
C MET A 107 22.23 13.12 -4.98
N ASP A 108 23.52 12.83 -5.16
CA ASP A 108 24.58 13.33 -4.27
C ASP A 108 24.92 14.82 -4.50
N ALA A 109 24.49 15.42 -5.63
CA ALA A 109 24.74 16.83 -5.94
C ALA A 109 23.72 17.83 -5.33
N ALA A 110 22.61 17.34 -4.75
CA ALA A 110 21.58 18.19 -4.16
C ALA A 110 21.74 18.40 -2.64
N VAL A 111 22.63 17.64 -1.99
CA VAL A 111 22.84 17.66 -0.53
C VAL A 111 23.90 18.68 -0.09
N GLU A 112 24.77 19.16 -0.99
CA GLU A 112 25.92 20.01 -0.63
C GLU A 112 25.66 21.53 -0.66
N LYS A 113 24.41 21.98 -0.81
CA LYS A 113 24.06 23.43 -0.89
C LYS A 113 23.09 23.96 0.18
N ARG A 114 22.85 23.25 1.28
CA ARG A 114 22.01 23.76 2.40
C ARG A 114 22.71 23.70 3.75
N SER A 115 23.85 24.38 3.87
CA SER A 115 24.48 24.66 5.16
C SER A 115 24.74 26.15 5.35
N HIS A 116 23.70 26.98 5.36
CA HIS A 116 23.75 28.27 6.06
C HIS A 116 22.37 28.96 6.17
N VAL A 117 21.58 28.67 7.21
CA VAL A 117 20.62 29.64 7.79
C VAL A 117 20.47 29.32 9.28
N THR A 118 20.68 30.34 10.11
CA THR A 118 20.51 30.36 11.57
C THR A 118 19.14 30.87 11.98
N ASP A 119 18.78 30.56 13.22
CA ASP A 119 17.79 31.20 14.13
C ASP A 119 16.29 30.84 14.06
N ASP A 120 15.88 30.20 15.18
CA ASP A 120 14.78 30.56 16.09
C ASP A 120 13.39 30.90 15.53
N THR A 121 12.40 30.03 15.79
CA THR A 121 11.43 30.24 16.89
C THR A 121 10.37 29.14 17.01
N ASN A 122 9.95 28.99 18.25
CA ASN A 122 8.95 28.16 18.89
C ASN A 122 7.51 28.31 18.34
N GLY A 123 6.71 27.22 18.37
CA GLY A 123 5.25 27.33 18.58
C GLY A 123 4.31 26.66 17.56
N THR A 124 3.84 25.45 17.91
CA THR A 124 2.44 24.97 17.85
C THR A 124 1.53 25.40 16.68
N SER A 125 1.11 24.45 15.84
CA SER A 125 -0.30 23.98 15.76
C SER A 125 -0.51 22.98 14.62
N ASN A 126 -0.89 21.75 14.96
CA ASN A 126 -1.34 20.74 14.00
C ASN A 126 -2.70 21.15 13.41
N LYS A 127 -2.69 21.99 12.38
CA LYS A 127 -3.83 22.14 11.47
C LYS A 127 -3.82 20.99 10.49
N ARG A 128 -4.38 19.87 10.95
CA ARG A 128 -4.70 18.71 10.11
C ARG A 128 -5.64 19.16 8.98
N ALA A 129 -5.26 18.91 7.73
CA ALA A 129 -6.16 19.05 6.59
C ALA A 129 -7.29 18.04 6.76
N LYS A 130 -8.43 18.52 7.26
CA LYS A 130 -9.64 17.70 7.35
C LYS A 130 -10.17 17.59 5.92
N VAL A 131 -10.11 16.39 5.34
CA VAL A 131 -10.87 16.06 4.15
C VAL A 131 -12.34 16.17 4.54
N ASN A 132 -12.94 17.32 4.25
CA ASN A 132 -14.37 17.49 4.33
C ASN A 132 -14.95 16.82 3.08
N THR A 133 -15.42 15.58 3.24
CA THR A 133 -16.38 14.98 2.31
C THR A 133 -17.73 15.67 2.55
N GLU A 134 -17.84 16.94 2.16
CA GLU A 134 -19.12 17.63 2.02
C GLU A 134 -19.53 17.48 0.56
N ILE A 135 -20.59 16.72 0.32
CA ILE A 135 -21.28 16.58 -0.96
C ILE A 135 -21.75 17.98 -1.36
N SER A 136 -21.04 18.60 -2.30
CA SER A 136 -21.42 19.88 -2.90
C SER A 136 -21.90 19.60 -4.31
N GLU A 137 -23.22 19.70 -4.50
CA GLU A 137 -23.90 19.63 -5.80
C GLU A 137 -23.56 20.87 -6.65
N ASP A 138 -22.35 20.94 -7.21
CA ASP A 138 -22.01 21.92 -8.23
C ASP A 138 -21.85 21.24 -9.58
N LYS A 139 -22.92 21.31 -10.36
CA LYS A 139 -23.06 20.81 -11.73
C LYS A 139 -22.12 21.57 -12.68
N ALA A 140 -20.88 21.11 -12.79
CA ALA A 140 -19.93 21.56 -13.80
C ALA A 140 -20.22 20.89 -15.15
N THR A 141 -20.51 21.69 -16.17
CA THR A 141 -20.66 21.23 -17.56
C THR A 141 -19.30 21.29 -18.25
N LEU A 142 -18.68 20.13 -18.50
CA LEU A 142 -17.49 20.01 -19.33
C LEU A 142 -17.83 19.27 -20.63
N LYS A 143 -17.40 19.84 -21.75
CA LYS A 143 -17.57 19.30 -23.10
C LYS A 143 -16.44 18.30 -23.37
N ALA A 144 -16.79 17.04 -23.61
CA ALA A 144 -15.88 16.03 -24.11
C ALA A 144 -15.85 16.05 -25.64
N ASP A 145 -14.69 16.34 -26.23
CA ASP A 145 -14.41 16.11 -27.65
C ASP A 145 -13.71 14.75 -27.79
N THR A 146 -14.49 13.70 -28.02
CA THR A 146 -13.98 12.35 -28.32
C THR A 146 -13.62 12.26 -29.80
N LYS A 147 -12.32 12.22 -30.11
CA LYS A 147 -11.82 11.80 -31.43
C LYS A 147 -11.56 10.29 -31.44
N GLN A 148 -12.46 9.57 -32.11
CA GLN A 148 -12.21 8.20 -32.56
C GLN A 148 -11.09 8.20 -33.61
N SER A 149 -10.04 7.40 -33.36
CA SER A 149 -9.07 7.02 -34.38
C SER A 149 -9.32 5.58 -34.79
N ALA A 150 -9.52 5.38 -36.09
CA ALA A 150 -9.79 4.10 -36.70
C ALA A 150 -8.50 3.42 -37.18
N GLY A 151 -8.31 2.15 -36.76
CA GLY A 151 -7.76 1.09 -37.59
C GLY A 151 -6.24 0.86 -37.57
N THR A 152 -5.83 -0.29 -37.04
CA THR A 152 -4.93 -1.26 -37.71
C THR A 152 -5.15 -2.63 -37.06
N GLN A 153 -5.66 -3.61 -37.81
CA GLN A 153 -5.74 -5.01 -37.38
C GLN A 153 -4.36 -5.65 -37.53
N GLN A 154 -3.63 -5.75 -36.41
CA GLN A 154 -2.64 -6.80 -36.19
C GLN A 154 -3.30 -7.89 -35.34
N ASP A 155 -2.94 -9.15 -35.57
CA ASP A 155 -3.39 -10.31 -34.80
C ASP A 155 -2.89 -10.23 -33.35
N ASN A 156 -3.54 -9.39 -32.54
CA ASN A 156 -3.31 -9.14 -31.12
C ASN A 156 -4.23 -10.03 -30.29
N HIS A 157 -3.96 -11.33 -30.25
CA HIS A 157 -4.76 -12.28 -29.45
C HIS A 157 -4.29 -12.40 -27.99
N SER A 158 -3.34 -11.56 -27.54
CA SER A 158 -2.70 -11.63 -26.23
C SER A 158 -3.14 -10.53 -25.25
N ASP A 159 -3.44 -9.31 -25.71
CA ASP A 159 -3.63 -8.16 -24.80
C ASP A 159 -4.97 -8.20 -24.06
N ASN A 160 -6.04 -8.70 -24.68
CA ASN A 160 -7.36 -8.72 -24.03
C ASN A 160 -7.40 -9.58 -22.75
N SER A 161 -6.54 -10.59 -22.63
CA SER A 161 -6.51 -11.46 -21.45
C SER A 161 -6.01 -10.74 -20.20
N ILE A 162 -5.13 -9.76 -20.36
CA ILE A 162 -4.52 -9.05 -19.23
C ILE A 162 -5.54 -8.10 -18.60
N ASP A 163 -6.26 -7.35 -19.43
CA ASP A 163 -7.32 -6.43 -18.97
C ASP A 163 -8.44 -7.19 -18.27
N GLU A 164 -8.83 -8.36 -18.78
CA GLU A 164 -9.82 -9.25 -18.15
C GLU A 164 -9.40 -9.69 -16.74
N ASP A 165 -8.13 -10.08 -16.56
CA ASP A 165 -7.61 -10.52 -15.26
C ASP A 165 -7.51 -9.37 -14.25
N ILE A 166 -7.14 -8.16 -14.68
CA ILE A 166 -7.14 -6.96 -13.81
C ILE A 166 -8.56 -6.63 -13.38
N HIS A 167 -9.50 -6.57 -14.31
CA HIS A 167 -10.89 -6.24 -14.01
C HIS A 167 -11.53 -7.28 -13.08
N LEU A 168 -11.28 -8.57 -13.32
CA LEU A 168 -11.71 -9.62 -12.41
C LEU A 168 -11.04 -9.48 -11.04
N GLY A 169 -9.75 -9.16 -11.00
CA GLY A 169 -9.01 -8.92 -9.77
C GLY A 169 -9.63 -7.78 -8.94
N LEU A 170 -9.95 -6.67 -9.59
CA LEU A 170 -10.62 -5.52 -8.98
C LEU A 170 -12.02 -5.87 -8.47
N GLU A 171 -12.83 -6.57 -9.27
CA GLU A 171 -14.16 -7.02 -8.87
C GLU A 171 -14.09 -7.91 -7.61
N MET A 172 -13.19 -8.90 -7.61
CA MET A 172 -13.00 -9.80 -6.47
C MET A 172 -12.59 -9.04 -5.19
N MET A 173 -11.71 -8.04 -5.30
CA MET A 173 -11.32 -7.22 -4.16
C MET A 173 -12.45 -6.30 -3.67
N THR A 174 -13.24 -5.72 -4.57
CA THR A 174 -14.38 -4.87 -4.22
C THR A 174 -15.49 -5.66 -3.52
N VAL A 175 -15.83 -6.85 -4.02
CA VAL A 175 -16.79 -7.75 -3.36
C VAL A 175 -16.26 -8.17 -1.98
N ALA A 176 -14.96 -8.46 -1.88
CA ALA A 176 -14.35 -8.80 -0.60
C ALA A 176 -14.38 -7.62 0.38
N PHE A 177 -14.08 -6.40 -0.07
CA PHE A 177 -14.17 -5.18 0.72
C PHE A 177 -15.58 -5.02 1.31
N ASN A 178 -16.61 -5.07 0.45
CA ASN A 178 -18.01 -4.92 0.87
C ASN A 178 -18.39 -5.97 1.91
N THR A 179 -17.99 -7.23 1.71
CA THR A 179 -18.30 -8.28 2.68
C THR A 179 -17.57 -8.07 4.01
N PHE A 180 -16.29 -7.71 4.01
CA PHE A 180 -15.58 -7.38 5.26
C PHE A 180 -16.15 -6.13 5.94
N TYR A 181 -16.62 -5.17 5.16
CA TYR A 181 -17.26 -3.96 5.66
C TYR A 181 -18.59 -4.29 6.34
N GLU A 182 -19.45 -5.10 5.71
CA GLU A 182 -20.68 -5.66 6.33
C GLU A 182 -20.34 -6.36 7.66
N HIS A 183 -19.34 -7.25 7.70
CA HIS A 183 -18.92 -7.91 8.96
C HIS A 183 -18.38 -6.94 10.03
N ALA A 184 -17.81 -5.81 9.61
CA ALA A 184 -17.33 -4.78 10.53
C ALA A 184 -18.48 -3.91 11.07
N GLU A 185 -19.49 -3.63 10.25
CA GLU A 185 -20.63 -2.75 10.55
C GLU A 185 -21.85 -3.47 11.16
N ASP A 186 -22.24 -4.66 10.70
CA ASP A 186 -23.42 -5.42 11.15
C ASP A 186 -23.39 -5.69 12.68
N ILE A 187 -22.22 -5.64 13.28
CA ILE A 187 -22.02 -5.80 14.73
C ILE A 187 -22.42 -4.53 15.51
N ILE A 188 -22.51 -3.36 14.86
CA ILE A 188 -22.89 -2.08 15.47
C ILE A 188 -24.42 -1.97 15.61
N GLU A 189 -25.20 -2.50 14.65
CA GLU A 189 -26.66 -2.35 14.67
C GLU A 189 -27.39 -3.46 15.45
N HIS A 190 -26.78 -4.65 15.58
CA HIS A 190 -27.36 -5.81 16.25
C HIS A 190 -26.77 -6.11 17.65
N GLU A 191 -26.46 -5.07 18.44
CA GLU A 191 -25.99 -5.17 19.84
C GLU A 191 -26.87 -6.00 20.79
N SER A 192 -28.06 -6.44 20.38
CA SER A 192 -29.03 -7.07 21.28
C SER A 192 -29.10 -8.60 21.28
N LYS A 193 -28.49 -9.35 20.34
CA LYS A 193 -28.79 -10.82 20.28
C LYS A 193 -27.70 -11.85 20.05
N GLN A 194 -26.46 -11.54 19.64
CA GLN A 194 -25.42 -12.57 19.61
C GLN A 194 -24.04 -12.03 19.98
N ASN A 195 -23.34 -12.75 20.86
CA ASN A 195 -21.89 -12.73 21.02
C ASN A 195 -21.21 -13.14 19.68
N MET A 196 -21.47 -12.44 18.57
CA MET A 196 -20.56 -12.54 17.44
C MET A 196 -19.19 -12.12 17.94
N ASN A 197 -18.22 -12.99 17.65
CA ASN A 197 -16.93 -13.00 18.28
C ASN A 197 -16.22 -11.66 18.00
N ASN A 198 -15.99 -10.83 19.01
CA ASN A 198 -15.25 -9.56 18.87
C ASN A 198 -13.96 -9.76 18.03
N GLU A 199 -13.34 -10.93 18.11
CA GLU A 199 -12.18 -11.30 17.30
C GLU A 199 -12.45 -11.29 15.78
N GLN A 200 -13.63 -11.71 15.33
CA GLN A 200 -14.03 -11.65 13.91
C GLN A 200 -14.19 -10.20 13.44
N LYS A 201 -14.80 -9.34 14.27
CA LYS A 201 -14.89 -7.90 13.99
C LYS A 201 -13.52 -7.27 13.84
N TYR A 202 -12.64 -7.50 14.81
CA TYR A 202 -11.27 -6.99 14.77
C TYR A 202 -10.49 -7.54 13.57
N PHE A 203 -10.72 -8.81 13.23
CA PHE A 203 -10.14 -9.38 12.03
C PHE A 203 -10.64 -8.65 10.77
N ALA A 204 -11.94 -8.50 10.58
CA ALA A 204 -12.53 -7.84 9.42
C ALA A 204 -12.01 -6.41 9.26
N LEU A 205 -12.06 -5.62 10.35
CA LEU A 205 -11.50 -4.26 10.41
C LEU A 205 -10.01 -4.21 10.04
N SER A 206 -9.23 -5.23 10.42
CA SER A 206 -7.80 -5.29 10.08
C SER A 206 -7.53 -5.56 8.60
N GLN A 207 -8.50 -6.14 7.86
CA GLN A 207 -8.38 -6.39 6.43
C GLN A 207 -8.77 -5.18 5.58
N LEU A 208 -9.74 -4.36 6.01
CA LEU A 208 -10.22 -3.20 5.24
C LEU A 208 -9.11 -2.31 4.65
N PRO A 209 -8.14 -1.78 5.44
CA PRO A 209 -7.10 -0.94 4.87
C PRO A 209 -6.16 -1.71 3.93
N ARG A 210 -6.00 -3.03 4.10
CA ARG A 210 -5.18 -3.85 3.22
C ARG A 210 -5.86 -4.00 1.85
N ILE A 211 -7.16 -4.22 1.83
CA ILE A 211 -7.94 -4.37 0.59
C ILE A 211 -7.99 -3.05 -0.16
N LEU A 212 -8.32 -1.95 0.54
CA LEU A 212 -8.36 -0.61 -0.05
C LEU A 212 -7.00 -0.17 -0.63
N THR A 213 -5.89 -0.54 0.03
CA THR A 213 -4.56 -0.29 -0.54
C THR A 213 -4.39 -1.06 -1.86
N CYS A 214 -4.73 -2.35 -1.91
CA CYS A 214 -4.59 -3.13 -3.15
C CYS A 214 -5.53 -2.67 -4.26
N ILE A 215 -6.74 -2.20 -3.94
CA ILE A 215 -7.64 -1.56 -4.91
C ILE A 215 -6.97 -0.28 -5.47
N GLY A 216 -6.39 0.54 -4.59
CA GLY A 216 -5.60 1.70 -5.01
C GLY A 216 -4.40 1.33 -5.89
N ASP A 217 -3.68 0.26 -5.57
CA ASP A 217 -2.55 -0.24 -6.36
C ASP A 217 -3.01 -0.61 -7.79
N ILE A 218 -4.19 -1.24 -7.93
CA ILE A 218 -4.79 -1.57 -9.24
C ILE A 218 -5.13 -0.30 -10.02
N HIS A 219 -5.80 0.67 -9.39
CA HIS A 219 -6.13 1.93 -10.06
C HIS A 219 -4.88 2.71 -10.48
N SER A 220 -3.87 2.74 -9.62
CA SER A 220 -2.56 3.34 -9.92
C SER A 220 -1.92 2.69 -11.14
N PHE A 221 -1.90 1.35 -11.17
CA PHE A 221 -1.41 0.58 -12.31
C PHE A 221 -2.16 0.87 -13.62
N LEU A 222 -3.47 1.11 -13.54
CA LEU A 222 -4.31 1.52 -14.67
C LEU A 222 -4.16 3.01 -15.07
N GLY A 223 -3.31 3.78 -14.38
CA GLY A 223 -3.15 5.23 -14.58
C GLY A 223 -4.34 6.06 -14.06
N GLN A 224 -5.24 5.44 -13.29
CA GLN A 224 -6.42 6.06 -12.69
C GLN A 224 -6.06 6.69 -11.34
N HIS A 225 -5.19 7.70 -11.37
CA HIS A 225 -4.59 8.29 -10.16
C HIS A 225 -5.61 8.87 -9.18
N GLY A 226 -6.75 9.39 -9.66
CA GLY A 226 -7.80 9.90 -8.78
C GLY A 226 -8.53 8.81 -8.00
N ASP A 227 -8.88 7.69 -8.65
CA ASP A 227 -9.50 6.53 -8.01
C ASP A 227 -8.54 5.84 -7.04
N ALA A 228 -7.24 5.81 -7.38
CA ALA A 228 -6.18 5.37 -6.49
C ALA A 228 -6.09 6.25 -5.24
N ALA A 229 -6.05 7.57 -5.42
CA ALA A 229 -6.02 8.53 -4.32
C ALA A 229 -7.25 8.44 -3.41
N GLU A 230 -8.46 8.22 -3.96
CA GLU A 230 -9.66 7.97 -3.15
C GLU A 230 -9.52 6.68 -2.33
N SER A 231 -9.09 5.59 -2.97
CA SER A 231 -8.93 4.29 -2.32
C SER A 231 -7.94 4.35 -1.15
N TYR A 232 -6.79 5.01 -1.35
CA TYR A 232 -5.83 5.25 -0.28
C TYR A 232 -6.39 6.17 0.82
N SER A 233 -7.14 7.22 0.44
CA SER A 233 -7.79 8.12 1.39
C SER A 233 -8.81 7.39 2.27
N ARG A 234 -9.59 6.47 1.69
CA ARG A 234 -10.52 5.60 2.44
C ARG A 234 -9.81 4.65 3.40
N ALA A 235 -8.58 4.24 3.09
CA ALA A 235 -7.79 3.35 3.95
C ALA A 235 -7.21 4.05 5.19
N LEU A 236 -6.99 5.38 5.14
CA LEU A 236 -6.31 6.15 6.19
C LEU A 236 -7.00 6.07 7.56
N PRO A 237 -8.32 6.31 7.71
CA PRO A 237 -8.97 6.29 9.02
C PRO A 237 -8.77 4.96 9.77
N TYR A 238 -8.75 3.83 9.05
CA TYR A 238 -8.52 2.52 9.64
C TYR A 238 -7.08 2.35 10.15
N ARG A 239 -6.08 2.86 9.40
CA ARG A 239 -4.67 2.82 9.80
C ARG A 239 -4.39 3.75 10.98
N GLU A 240 -4.97 4.94 10.96
CA GLU A 240 -4.85 5.93 12.05
C GLU A 240 -5.46 5.43 13.35
N GLU A 241 -6.65 4.84 13.29
CA GLU A 241 -7.31 4.29 14.47
C GLU A 241 -6.54 3.09 15.03
N ALA A 242 -6.03 2.19 14.17
CA ALA A 242 -5.15 1.10 14.59
C ALA A 242 -3.88 1.64 15.28
N TRP A 243 -3.27 2.69 14.73
CA TRP A 243 -2.08 3.33 15.29
C TRP A 243 -2.37 3.99 16.65
N LYS A 244 -3.48 4.70 16.75
CA LYS A 244 -3.94 5.34 17.99
C LYS A 244 -4.17 4.31 19.09
N GLN A 245 -4.89 3.22 18.81
CA GLN A 245 -5.10 2.13 19.78
C GLN A 245 -3.78 1.53 20.25
N MET A 246 -2.80 1.38 19.36
CA MET A 246 -1.46 0.90 19.71
C MET A 246 -0.69 1.89 20.59
N LYS A 247 -0.81 3.21 20.37
CA LYS A 247 -0.22 4.25 21.24
C LYS A 247 -0.85 4.19 22.64
N GLU A 248 -2.17 4.12 22.73
CA GLU A 248 -2.91 4.15 24.00
C GLU A 248 -2.59 2.93 24.88
N ARG A 249 -2.55 1.72 24.31
CA ARG A 249 -2.20 0.47 25.03
C ARG A 249 -0.84 0.53 25.72
N HIS A 250 0.10 1.28 25.16
CA HIS A 250 1.44 1.45 25.71
C HIS A 250 1.55 2.68 26.62
N GLY A 251 0.80 3.74 26.36
CA GLY A 251 0.75 4.96 27.19
C GLY A 251 0.16 4.71 28.59
N SER A 252 -0.86 3.85 28.73
CA SER A 252 -1.54 3.63 30.01
C SER A 252 -0.73 2.83 31.05
N LYS A 253 0.44 2.27 30.71
CA LYS A 253 1.24 1.45 31.64
C LYS A 253 2.35 2.24 32.38
N SER A 254 2.57 3.51 32.07
CA SER A 254 3.55 4.36 32.78
C SER A 254 2.88 5.16 33.90
N GLY A 255 2.41 4.46 34.94
CA GLY A 255 1.92 5.07 36.19
C GLY A 255 3.01 5.41 37.20
N ASP A 256 4.29 5.18 36.88
CA ASP A 256 5.41 5.46 37.77
C ASP A 256 6.30 6.53 37.12
N GLY A 257 6.34 7.72 37.71
CA GLY A 257 6.88 8.97 37.14
C GLY A 257 8.39 9.00 36.89
N LYS A 258 9.04 7.86 36.65
CA LYS A 258 10.39 7.77 36.10
C LYS A 258 10.29 7.49 34.62
N GLY A 259 10.46 8.55 33.82
CA GLY A 259 10.47 8.57 32.36
C GLY A 259 11.32 7.46 31.74
N LYS A 260 10.70 6.29 31.59
CA LYS A 260 11.27 5.16 30.86
C LYS A 260 10.95 5.43 29.40
N THR A 261 11.94 5.97 28.70
CA THR A 261 11.94 6.16 27.24
C THR A 261 11.39 4.89 26.60
N GLY A 262 10.17 4.98 26.09
CA GLY A 262 9.35 3.85 25.68
C GLY A 262 10.03 3.08 24.56
N SER A 263 10.35 1.81 24.81
CA SER A 263 10.69 0.89 23.73
C SER A 263 9.42 0.63 22.93
N PHE A 264 9.38 1.01 21.66
CA PHE A 264 8.32 0.60 20.75
C PHE A 264 8.38 -0.91 20.54
N SER A 265 7.22 -1.56 20.45
CA SER A 265 7.14 -2.95 19.99
C SER A 265 7.30 -3.03 18.47
N VAL A 266 7.64 -4.20 17.95
CA VAL A 266 7.76 -4.42 16.50
C VAL A 266 6.42 -4.17 15.81
N GLU A 267 5.32 -4.55 16.43
CA GLU A 267 3.96 -4.35 15.92
C GLU A 267 3.59 -2.86 15.85
N GLN A 268 4.05 -2.05 16.82
CA GLN A 268 3.86 -0.61 16.78
C GLN A 268 4.58 0.03 15.60
N LEU A 269 5.85 -0.34 15.41
CA LEU A 269 6.66 0.17 14.29
C LEU A 269 6.07 -0.26 12.94
N GLN A 270 5.58 -1.50 12.84
CA GLN A 270 4.88 -1.96 11.63
C GLN A 270 3.57 -1.20 11.39
N CYS A 271 2.80 -0.90 12.44
CA CYS A 271 1.56 -0.13 12.32
C CYS A 271 1.82 1.29 11.84
N GLN A 272 2.82 1.97 12.42
CA GLN A 272 3.22 3.32 12.04
C GLN A 272 3.81 3.35 10.62
N ARG A 273 4.68 2.39 10.28
CA ARG A 273 5.23 2.24 8.92
C ARG A 273 4.13 2.16 7.86
N ARG A 274 3.11 1.32 8.08
CA ARG A 274 2.00 1.16 7.12
C ARG A 274 1.15 2.42 6.96
N LEU A 275 1.05 3.26 8.00
CA LEU A 275 0.38 4.56 7.89
C LEU A 275 1.22 5.53 7.04
N ILE A 276 2.53 5.58 7.27
CA ILE A 276 3.47 6.41 6.50
C ILE A 276 3.48 5.99 5.03
N GLU A 277 3.56 4.69 4.74
CA GLU A 277 3.51 4.14 3.38
C GLU A 277 2.23 4.60 2.65
N LEU A 278 1.08 4.56 3.33
CA LEU A 278 -0.18 4.99 2.75
C LEU A 278 -0.23 6.50 2.48
N CYS A 279 0.32 7.33 3.37
CA CYS A 279 0.46 8.77 3.11
C CYS A 279 1.38 9.04 1.92
N ALA A 280 2.47 8.28 1.78
CA ALA A 280 3.39 8.42 0.65
C ALA A 280 2.73 8.03 -0.68
N LEU A 281 2.00 6.90 -0.72
CA LEU A 281 1.22 6.48 -1.89
C LEU A 281 0.19 7.54 -2.29
N LEU A 282 -0.56 8.08 -1.32
CA LEU A 282 -1.51 9.16 -1.59
C LEU A 282 -0.83 10.41 -2.17
N THR A 283 0.32 10.81 -1.63
CA THR A 283 1.11 11.91 -2.19
C THR A 283 1.54 11.62 -3.63
N GLU A 284 2.02 10.40 -3.90
CA GLU A 284 2.49 9.99 -5.22
C GLU A 284 1.39 10.09 -6.27
N GLU A 285 0.20 9.54 -5.99
CA GLU A 285 -0.94 9.61 -6.93
C GLU A 285 -1.39 11.05 -7.20
N LEU A 286 -1.43 11.89 -6.16
CA LEU A 286 -1.79 13.30 -6.31
C LEU A 286 -0.78 14.06 -7.18
N LEU A 287 0.49 13.68 -7.14
CA LEU A 287 1.54 14.28 -7.96
C LEU A 287 1.61 13.68 -9.37
N ALA A 288 1.16 12.45 -9.56
CA ALA A 288 1.08 11.79 -10.86
C ALA A 288 -0.05 12.34 -11.74
N CYS A 289 -1.06 12.98 -11.14
CA CYS A 289 -2.14 13.64 -11.89
C CYS A 289 -1.62 14.76 -12.82
N PRO A 290 -2.15 14.92 -14.06
CA PRO A 290 -1.68 15.92 -15.03
C PRO A 290 -1.77 17.36 -14.53
N ASP A 291 -0.74 18.18 -14.75
CA ASP A 291 -0.68 19.57 -14.29
C ASP A 291 -1.86 20.42 -14.77
N GLY A 292 -2.47 21.15 -13.83
CA GLY A 292 -3.60 22.04 -14.11
C GLY A 292 -4.97 21.35 -14.16
N GLU A 293 -5.04 20.04 -13.97
CA GLU A 293 -6.29 19.27 -13.92
C GLU A 293 -6.75 18.99 -12.48
N ASP A 294 -8.07 18.98 -12.29
CA ASP A 294 -8.71 18.59 -11.04
C ASP A 294 -8.46 17.08 -10.82
N VAL A 295 -8.18 16.68 -9.58
CA VAL A 295 -8.12 15.25 -9.22
C VAL A 295 -9.55 14.77 -9.06
N VAL A 296 -9.97 13.88 -9.96
CA VAL A 296 -11.33 13.36 -10.01
C VAL A 296 -11.33 11.83 -9.87
N CYS A 297 -12.34 11.30 -9.19
CA CYS A 297 -12.61 9.87 -9.12
C CYS A 297 -14.01 9.56 -9.65
N GLN A 298 -14.22 8.32 -10.07
CA GLN A 298 -15.52 7.79 -10.41
C GLN A 298 -16.29 7.52 -9.11
N GLY A 299 -17.49 8.08 -9.02
CA GLY A 299 -18.40 7.84 -7.91
C GLY A 299 -18.97 6.41 -7.93
N ASP A 300 -19.80 6.09 -6.92
CA ASP A 300 -20.47 4.79 -6.84
C ASP A 300 -21.44 4.58 -8.03
N ASP A 301 -21.95 5.69 -8.60
CA ASP A 301 -22.67 5.70 -9.87
C ASP A 301 -21.68 6.01 -11.00
N GLU A 302 -21.63 5.15 -12.03
CA GLU A 302 -20.69 5.27 -13.18
C GLU A 302 -20.73 6.64 -13.90
N GLU A 303 -21.80 7.41 -13.72
CA GLU A 303 -21.98 8.74 -14.31
C GLU A 303 -21.58 9.90 -13.38
N GLU A 304 -21.36 9.64 -12.09
CA GLU A 304 -20.97 10.66 -11.11
C GLU A 304 -19.45 10.83 -11.08
N ILE A 305 -18.96 11.99 -11.49
CA ILE A 305 -17.55 12.35 -11.32
C ILE A 305 -17.41 13.19 -10.05
N LYS A 306 -16.66 12.67 -9.08
CA LYS A 306 -16.41 13.34 -7.81
C LYS A 306 -15.05 14.02 -7.85
N VAL A 307 -15.03 15.33 -7.61
CA VAL A 307 -13.79 16.11 -7.50
C VAL A 307 -13.22 15.93 -6.09
N LEU A 308 -12.08 15.24 -5.98
CA LEU A 308 -11.35 15.06 -4.72
C LEU A 308 -10.59 16.33 -4.34
N VAL A 309 -9.83 16.88 -5.29
CA VAL A 309 -8.96 18.04 -5.07
C VAL A 309 -8.93 18.91 -6.31
N LYS A 310 -9.16 20.20 -6.14
CA LYS A 310 -9.04 21.19 -7.23
C LYS A 310 -7.59 21.29 -7.70
N ALA A 311 -7.37 21.49 -9.00
CA ALA A 311 -6.04 21.62 -9.60
C ALA A 311 -5.13 22.62 -8.85
N LYS A 312 -5.69 23.77 -8.47
CA LYS A 312 -4.97 24.84 -7.76
C LYS A 312 -4.50 24.46 -6.34
N ASP A 313 -5.19 23.50 -5.71
CA ASP A 313 -4.95 23.08 -4.32
C ASP A 313 -4.21 21.74 -4.26
N ARG A 314 -4.01 21.07 -5.41
CA ARG A 314 -3.40 19.74 -5.49
C ARG A 314 -2.00 19.69 -4.87
N MET A 315 -1.15 20.66 -5.21
CA MET A 315 0.22 20.70 -4.70
C MET A 315 0.28 20.92 -3.18
N SER A 316 -0.51 21.84 -2.65
CA SER A 316 -0.55 22.09 -1.20
C SER A 316 -1.16 20.91 -0.44
N PHE A 317 -2.14 20.24 -1.04
CA PHE A 317 -2.75 19.03 -0.48
C PHE A 317 -1.76 17.86 -0.47
N ALA A 318 -1.08 17.57 -1.58
CA ALA A 318 -0.04 16.53 -1.67
C ALA A 318 1.13 16.79 -0.71
N GLN A 319 1.58 18.06 -0.62
CA GLN A 319 2.62 18.49 0.31
C GLN A 319 2.23 18.20 1.77
N SER A 320 0.95 18.39 2.15
CA SER A 320 0.51 18.14 3.52
C SER A 320 0.61 16.67 3.92
N TRP A 321 0.32 15.75 3.00
CA TRP A 321 0.48 14.30 3.22
C TRP A 321 1.95 13.89 3.26
N TYR A 322 2.78 14.49 2.40
CA TYR A 322 4.22 14.28 2.40
C TYR A 322 4.87 14.72 3.72
N GLU A 323 4.50 15.90 4.22
CA GLU A 323 5.01 16.42 5.49
C GLU A 323 4.61 15.52 6.65
N MET A 324 3.36 15.03 6.67
CA MET A 324 2.90 14.05 7.66
C MET A 324 3.71 12.74 7.59
N ALA A 325 3.90 12.20 6.39
CA ALA A 325 4.68 10.97 6.19
C ALA A 325 6.13 11.14 6.68
N ARG A 326 6.74 12.29 6.36
CA ARG A 326 8.12 12.64 6.77
C ARG A 326 8.25 12.77 8.28
N GLU A 327 7.35 13.52 8.93
CA GLU A 327 7.37 13.71 10.38
C GLU A 327 7.23 12.38 11.13
N GLU A 328 6.29 11.53 10.73
CA GLU A 328 6.11 10.21 11.35
C GLU A 328 7.30 9.27 11.06
N LEU A 329 7.97 9.40 9.90
CA LEU A 329 9.18 8.64 9.59
C LEU A 329 10.38 9.07 10.45
N ASP A 330 10.54 10.37 10.69
CA ASP A 330 11.58 10.91 11.58
C ASP A 330 11.39 10.42 13.03
N ASP A 331 10.14 10.32 13.49
CA ASP A 331 9.78 9.74 14.78
C ASP A 331 10.15 8.25 14.87
N ILE A 332 9.88 7.47 13.83
CA ILE A 332 10.31 6.06 13.72
C ILE A 332 11.83 5.96 13.77
N SER A 333 12.53 6.75 12.96
CA SER A 333 13.99 6.72 12.82
C SER A 333 14.67 7.00 14.17
N THR A 334 14.20 8.04 14.88
CA THR A 334 14.68 8.41 16.21
C THR A 334 14.46 7.28 17.22
N SER A 335 13.31 6.62 17.16
CA SER A 335 12.96 5.49 18.02
C SER A 335 13.83 4.27 17.76
N TRP A 336 14.14 3.96 16.50
CA TRP A 336 15.05 2.89 16.10
C TRP A 336 16.49 3.18 16.53
N MET A 337 16.99 4.40 16.32
CA MET A 337 18.32 4.78 16.78
C MET A 337 18.47 4.60 18.28
N CYS A 338 17.43 4.93 19.05
CA CYS A 338 17.38 4.70 20.49
C CYS A 338 17.38 3.20 20.86
N LEU A 339 16.70 2.34 20.09
CA LEU A 339 16.71 0.89 20.30
C LEU A 339 18.09 0.30 20.00
N CYS A 340 18.70 0.66 18.87
CA CYS A 340 20.04 0.22 18.48
C CYS A 340 21.10 0.66 19.50
N ALA A 341 21.05 1.92 19.97
CA ALA A 341 21.96 2.42 20.99
C ALA A 341 21.84 1.63 22.31
N ARG A 342 20.64 1.23 22.71
CA ARG A 342 20.42 0.39 23.90
C ARG A 342 20.97 -1.02 23.74
N VAL A 343 20.76 -1.65 22.59
CA VAL A 343 21.31 -2.99 22.31
C VAL A 343 22.83 -2.93 22.34
N LEU A 344 23.44 -1.95 21.66
CA LEU A 344 24.88 -1.73 21.66
C LEU A 344 25.41 -1.48 23.09
N PHE A 345 24.74 -0.63 23.87
CA PHE A 345 25.13 -0.34 25.25
C PHE A 345 25.05 -1.58 26.16
N CYS A 346 24.00 -2.40 26.03
CA CYS A 346 23.87 -3.65 26.76
C CYS A 346 24.95 -4.66 26.37
N CYS A 347 25.30 -4.76 25.08
CA CYS A 347 26.39 -5.62 24.62
C CYS A 347 27.74 -5.17 25.19
N VAL A 348 28.00 -3.85 25.24
CA VAL A 348 29.25 -3.29 25.78
C VAL A 348 29.35 -3.49 27.29
N LEU A 349 28.26 -3.31 28.04
CA LEU A 349 28.29 -3.42 29.51
C LEU A 349 28.32 -4.85 30.04
N SER A 350 27.89 -5.84 29.25
CA SER A 350 27.74 -7.20 29.77
C SER A 350 29.02 -8.05 29.68
N ASP A 351 30.13 -7.53 29.14
CA ASP A 351 31.35 -8.29 28.81
C ASP A 351 31.03 -9.64 28.12
N MET A 352 29.89 -9.69 27.42
CA MET A 352 29.48 -10.85 26.67
C MET A 352 30.33 -10.82 25.41
N PRO A 353 31.14 -11.87 25.13
CA PRO A 353 31.83 -11.95 23.87
C PRO A 353 30.77 -11.78 22.78
N LEU A 354 31.03 -10.87 21.84
CA LEU A 354 30.30 -10.70 20.59
C LEU A 354 30.36 -12.04 19.84
N LEU A 355 29.60 -13.03 20.29
CA LEU A 355 29.24 -14.20 19.53
C LEU A 355 28.35 -13.65 18.44
N LEU A 356 29.01 -13.28 17.35
CA LEU A 356 28.49 -13.03 16.01
C LEU A 356 26.99 -13.29 15.97
N LEU A 357 26.21 -12.21 16.11
CA LEU A 357 24.86 -12.15 15.57
C LEU A 357 24.99 -12.63 14.14
N ASN A 358 24.65 -13.90 13.95
CA ASN A 358 24.80 -14.60 12.69
C ASN A 358 23.93 -13.83 11.69
N SER A 359 24.57 -13.16 10.76
CA SER A 359 24.00 -12.17 9.83
C SER A 359 23.00 -12.76 8.81
N ASN A 360 22.47 -13.95 9.08
CA ASN A 360 21.52 -14.65 8.24
C ASN A 360 20.05 -14.39 8.61
N GLN A 361 19.77 -13.58 9.65
CA GLN A 361 18.51 -12.85 9.72
C GLN A 361 18.69 -11.48 9.08
N SER A 362 18.93 -11.51 7.77
CA SER A 362 18.61 -10.36 6.94
C SER A 362 17.10 -10.14 7.10
N ILE A 363 16.71 -9.13 7.88
CA ILE A 363 15.38 -8.54 7.73
C ILE A 363 15.43 -7.97 6.33
N ALA A 364 14.97 -8.76 5.36
CA ALA A 364 14.81 -8.34 3.99
C ALA A 364 13.90 -7.12 4.01
N TRP A 365 14.50 -5.94 3.92
CA TRP A 365 13.88 -4.81 3.25
C TRP A 365 13.78 -5.23 1.78
N VAL A 366 12.73 -5.99 1.47
CA VAL A 366 12.34 -6.24 0.09
C VAL A 366 11.88 -4.89 -0.46
N LYS A 367 12.49 -4.55 -1.60
CA LYS A 367 12.18 -3.42 -2.46
C LYS A 367 10.71 -3.37 -2.85
#